data_AF-A0A355GS07-F1
#
_entry.id   AF-A0A355GS07-F1
#
_cell.length_a   1.000
_cell.length_b   1.000
_cell.length_c   1.000
_cell.angle_alpha   90.00
_cell.angle_beta   90.00
_cell.angle_gamma   90.00
#
_symmetry.space_group_name_H-M   'P 1'
#
loop_
_entity.id
_entity.type
_entity.pdbx_description
1 polymer ?
#
loop_
_entity_poly.entity_id
_entity_poly.type
_entity_poly.pdbx_seq_one_letter_code
_entity_poly.pdbx_strand_id
1 'polypeptide(L)' 'MLLFENSVLREGSLMSKYGGYMGKVVDIDLCARTYRLYPWSEEDQRRYLGGKNMAARIIADNVAPA' A
#
# COMPACT_ATOMS: atom_id res chain seq x y z
N MET A 1 -29.84 -1.09 -12.97
CA MET A 1 -28.50 -1.11 -13.58
C MET A 1 -27.97 0.32 -13.75
N LEU A 2 -27.83 1.09 -12.65
CA LEU A 2 -27.29 2.47 -12.66
C LEU A 2 -26.65 2.84 -11.30
N LEU A 3 -26.40 1.86 -10.40
CA LEU A 3 -25.85 2.12 -9.06
C LEU A 3 -24.41 1.62 -8.88
N PHE A 4 -23.81 0.99 -9.91
CA PHE A 4 -22.46 0.43 -9.82
C PHE A 4 -21.35 1.38 -10.33
N GLU A 5 -21.67 2.43 -11.09
CA GLU A 5 -20.66 3.34 -11.65
C GLU A 5 -20.19 4.43 -10.67
N ASN A 6 -20.95 4.72 -9.60
CA ASN A 6 -20.71 5.88 -8.74
C ASN A 6 -19.84 5.61 -7.50
N SER A 7 -19.37 4.38 -7.27
CA SER A 7 -18.45 4.09 -6.14
C SER A 7 -16.98 4.32 -6.49
N VAL A 8 -16.61 4.32 -7.77
CA VAL A 8 -15.21 4.48 -8.21
C VAL A 8 -14.74 5.95 -8.15
N LEU A 9 -15.65 6.91 -8.22
CA LEU A 9 -15.33 8.35 -8.30
C LEU A 9 -15.14 9.05 -6.93
N ARG A 10 -15.18 8.31 -5.81
CA ARG A 10 -14.99 8.85 -4.44
C ARG A 10 -13.71 8.38 -3.75
N GLU A 11 -12.79 7.78 -4.49
CA GLU A 11 -11.43 7.46 -4.04
C GLU A 11 -10.47 8.45 -4.69
N GLY A 12 -9.95 9.42 -3.92
CA GLY A 12 -8.89 10.30 -4.40
C GLY A 12 -7.75 9.47 -4.99
N SER A 13 -7.28 9.85 -6.18
CA SER A 13 -6.33 9.14 -7.06
C SER A 13 -5.57 8.00 -6.36
N LEU A 14 -6.13 6.80 -6.38
CA LEU A 14 -5.43 5.56 -5.97
C LEU A 14 -4.19 5.29 -6.82
N MET A 15 -4.11 5.93 -7.98
CA MET A 15 -2.95 5.92 -8.84
C MET A 15 -1.92 6.89 -8.29
N SER A 16 -0.77 6.34 -7.92
CA SER A 16 0.42 7.14 -7.66
C SER A 16 0.71 8.06 -8.84
N LYS A 17 1.13 9.30 -8.55
CA LYS A 17 1.72 10.17 -9.59
C LYS A 17 2.97 9.58 -10.25
N TYR A 18 3.60 8.60 -9.61
CA TYR A 18 4.75 7.88 -10.15
C TYR A 18 4.25 6.65 -10.91
N GLY A 19 4.45 6.64 -12.24
CA GLY A 19 4.18 5.46 -13.06
C GLY A 19 4.99 4.25 -12.59
N GLY A 20 4.40 3.05 -12.70
CA GLY A 20 5.03 1.78 -12.30
C GLY A 20 4.69 1.32 -10.87
N TYR A 21 4.13 2.17 -10.02
CA TYR A 21 3.63 1.78 -8.71
C TYR A 21 2.15 1.37 -8.79
N MET A 22 1.81 0.23 -8.18
CA MET A 22 0.41 -0.18 -7.99
C MET A 22 -0.32 0.67 -6.93
N GLY A 23 0.40 1.48 -6.15
CA GLY A 23 -0.17 2.39 -5.16
C GLY A 23 -0.75 1.74 -3.90
N LYS A 24 -0.79 0.40 -3.83
CA LYS A 24 -1.33 -0.35 -2.69
C LYS A 24 -0.39 -1.47 -2.25
N VAL A 25 -0.41 -1.76 -0.96
CA VAL A 25 0.36 -2.84 -0.33
C VAL A 25 -0.59 -3.59 0.58
N VAL A 26 -0.65 -4.92 0.45
CA VAL A 26 -1.51 -5.76 1.30
C VAL A 26 -0.68 -6.30 2.47
N ASP A 27 -1.24 -6.17 3.67
CA ASP A 27 -0.75 -6.80 4.89
C ASP A 27 -1.71 -7.94 5.23
N ILE A 28 -1.17 -9.14 5.48
CA ILE A 28 -1.93 -10.36 5.71
C ILE A 28 -1.52 -10.96 7.05
N ASP A 29 -2.49 -11.06 7.95
CA ASP A 29 -2.35 -11.80 9.19
C ASP A 29 -2.79 -13.26 8.95
N LEU A 30 -1.81 -14.17 8.95
CA LEU A 30 -2.05 -15.60 8.71
C LEU A 30 -2.70 -16.31 9.91
N CYS A 31 -2.51 -15.79 11.13
CA CYS A 31 -3.12 -16.36 12.34
C CYS A 31 -4.60 -15.98 12.42
N ALA A 32 -4.91 -14.69 12.21
CA ALA A 32 -6.28 -14.18 12.25
C ALA A 32 -7.06 -14.44 10.94
N ARG A 33 -6.37 -14.81 9.85
CA ARG A 33 -6.94 -14.95 8.49
C ARG A 33 -7.61 -13.67 8.00
N THR A 34 -6.99 -12.53 8.30
CA THR A 34 -7.47 -11.20 7.91
C THR A 34 -6.45 -10.51 7.01
N TYR A 35 -6.92 -9.54 6.23
CA TYR A 35 -6.06 -8.67 5.45
C TYR A 35 -6.44 -7.21 5.65
N ARG A 36 -5.47 -6.32 5.45
CA ARG A 36 -5.67 -4.86 5.45
C ARG A 36 -4.71 -4.20 4.46
N LEU A 37 -4.95 -2.93 4.18
CA LEU A 37 -3.97 -2.11 3.45
C LEU A 37 -2.88 -1.65 4.42
N TYR A 38 -1.63 -1.93 4.06
CA TYR A 38 -0.47 -1.38 4.75
C TYR A 38 -0.32 0.11 4.38
N PRO A 39 -0.03 1.02 5.33
CA PRO A 39 0.14 2.44 5.04
C PRO A 39 1.37 2.67 4.15
N TRP A 40 1.13 2.86 2.86
CA TRP A 40 2.17 3.11 1.85
C TRP A 40 1.83 4.35 1.03
N SER A 41 2.42 5.49 1.41
CA SER A 41 2.10 6.78 0.80
C SER A 41 2.88 7.06 -0.49
N GLU A 42 2.48 8.10 -1.24
CA GLU A 42 3.31 8.59 -2.34
C GLU A 42 4.69 9.11 -1.86
N GLU A 43 4.78 9.63 -0.63
CA GLU A 43 6.07 10.06 -0.08
C GLU A 43 6.98 8.84 0.16
N ASP A 44 6.43 7.73 0.64
CA ASP A 44 7.18 6.49 0.81
C ASP A 44 7.67 5.94 -0.53
N GLN A 45 6.83 5.97 -1.56
CA GLN A 45 7.23 5.60 -2.93
C GLN A 45 8.36 6.48 -3.45
N ARG A 46 8.31 7.80 -3.20
CA ARG A 46 9.38 8.72 -3.59
C ARG A 46 10.68 8.45 -2.82
N ARG A 47 10.59 8.18 -1.52
CA ARG A 47 11.76 8.05 -0.63
C ARG A 47 12.44 6.70 -0.74
N TYR A 48 11.66 5.62 -0.84
CA TYR A 48 12.16 4.25 -0.79
C TYR A 48 12.06 3.51 -2.11
N LEU A 49 11.47 4.14 -3.15
CA LEU A 49 11.18 3.50 -4.43
C LEU A 49 10.31 2.25 -4.21
N GLY A 50 10.90 1.08 -4.41
CA GLY A 50 10.25 -0.22 -4.21
C GLY A 50 11.27 -1.32 -3.93
N GLY A 51 10.85 -2.57 -4.12
CA GLY A 51 11.73 -3.73 -3.99
C GLY A 51 12.43 -3.79 -2.63
N LYS A 52 13.77 -3.95 -2.64
CA LYS A 52 14.57 -4.13 -1.41
C LYS A 52 14.52 -2.95 -0.43
N ASN A 53 14.42 -1.71 -0.92
CA ASN A 53 14.40 -0.53 -0.08
C ASN A 53 13.04 -0.39 0.65
N MET A 54 11.95 -0.66 -0.07
CA MET A 54 10.62 -0.81 0.52
C MET A 54 10.58 -1.95 1.54
N ALA A 55 11.16 -3.11 1.21
CA ALA A 55 11.23 -4.24 2.14
C ALA A 55 11.99 -3.86 3.42
N ALA A 56 13.14 -3.20 3.30
CA ALA A 56 13.91 -2.73 4.46
C ALA A 56 13.12 -1.76 5.35
N ARG A 57 12.37 -0.83 4.74
CA ARG A 57 11.48 0.09 5.44
C ARG A 57 10.37 -0.64 6.21
N ILE A 58 9.69 -1.58 5.56
CA ILE A 58 8.64 -2.40 6.18
C ILE A 58 9.19 -3.21 7.34
N ILE A 59 10.38 -3.82 7.20
CA ILE A 59 11.03 -4.56 8.29
C ILE A 59 11.31 -3.62 9.46
N ALA A 60 11.91 -2.45 9.19
CA ALA A 60 12.24 -1.48 10.24
C ALA A 60 11.02 -0.98 11.03
N ASP A 61 9.83 -0.93 10.41
CA ASP A 61 8.59 -0.54 11.10
C ASP A 61 8.01 -1.63 11.99
N ASN A 62 8.14 -2.89 11.60
CA ASN A 62 7.34 -3.98 12.16
C ASN A 62 8.16 -5.00 12.95
N VAL A 63 9.49 -4.96 12.86
CA VAL A 63 10.38 -5.93 13.50
C VAL A 63 11.35 -5.18 14.42
N ALA A 64 11.21 -5.41 15.73
CA ALA A 64 12.12 -4.87 16.72
C ALA A 64 13.53 -5.49 16.58
N PRO A 65 14.60 -4.76 16.96
CA PRO A 65 15.92 -5.36 17.09
C PRO A 65 15.91 -6.49 18.11
N ALA A 66 16.73 -7.52 17.86
CA ALA A 66 16.92 -8.65 18.77
C ALA A 66 17.79 -8.27 19.98
#